data_AF-A0A520TRC6-F1
#
_entry.id   AF-A0A520TRC6-F1
#
_cell.length_a   1.000
_cell.length_b   1.000
_cell.length_c   1.000
_cell.angle_alpha   90.00
_cell.angle_beta   90.00
_cell.angle_gamma   90.00
#
_symmetry.space_group_name_H-M   'P 1'
#
loop_
_entity.id
_entity.type
_entity.pdbx_description
1 polymer ?
#
loop_
_entity_poly.entity_id
_entity_poly.type
_entity_poly.pdbx_seq_one_letter_code
_entity_poly.pdbx_strand_id
1 'polypeptide(L)'
;SSPSSKDTSPLEAKIVIDCLNKSKKENLDNFKGIEEKVWVQVGENDRVYAIVQEEKNKGKRSLDFFLLFNLTSLMFKDLQSGANLFAGIEHPNYNVRTPEIPRSIFESLA
;
A
#
# COMPACT_ATOMS: atom_id res chain seq x y z
N SER A 1 26.38 -0.74 -20.43
CA SER A 1 26.49 -0.58 -18.96
C SER A 1 25.09 -0.40 -18.40
N SER A 2 24.50 -1.46 -17.86
CA SER A 2 23.18 -1.35 -17.20
C SER A 2 23.40 -0.81 -15.79
N PRO A 3 22.60 0.17 -15.31
CA PRO A 3 22.75 0.64 -13.94
C PRO A 3 22.37 -0.50 -13.00
N SER A 4 23.25 -0.79 -12.07
CA SER A 4 23.05 -1.71 -10.96
C SER A 4 21.78 -1.32 -10.19
N SER A 5 20.72 -2.10 -10.36
CA SER A 5 19.42 -2.01 -9.67
C SER A 5 19.52 -2.43 -8.20
N LYS A 6 20.35 -1.74 -7.40
CA LYS A 6 20.66 -2.18 -6.03
C LYS A 6 19.98 -1.41 -4.90
N ASP A 7 19.33 -0.27 -5.14
CA ASP A 7 18.88 0.58 -4.03
C ASP A 7 17.41 0.99 -4.12
N THR A 8 16.52 0.05 -4.43
CA THR A 8 15.08 0.26 -4.26
C THR A 8 14.50 -0.93 -3.53
N SER A 9 14.51 -0.87 -2.20
CA SER A 9 13.74 -1.80 -1.37
C SER A 9 12.25 -1.45 -1.48
N PRO A 10 11.36 -2.41 -1.75
CA PRO A 10 9.93 -2.14 -1.79
C PRO A 10 9.43 -1.63 -0.43
N LEU A 11 8.43 -0.75 -0.47
CA LEU A 11 7.71 -0.36 0.75
C LEU A 11 6.85 -1.56 1.20
N GLU A 12 7.09 -2.04 2.41
CA GLU A 12 6.23 -3.04 3.06
C GLU A 12 5.14 -2.34 3.89
N ALA A 13 3.91 -2.81 3.79
CA ALA A 13 2.83 -2.38 4.66
C ALA A 13 1.96 -3.56 5.10
N LYS A 14 1.36 -3.43 6.29
CA LYS A 14 0.26 -4.28 6.74
C LYS A 14 -1.01 -3.46 6.77
N ILE A 15 -2.07 -3.98 6.17
CA ILE A 15 -3.41 -3.43 6.27
C ILE A 15 -4.28 -4.38 7.08
N VAL A 16 -5.09 -3.80 7.95
CA VAL A 16 -6.10 -4.50 8.76
C VAL A 16 -7.43 -3.82 8.48
N ILE A 17 -8.42 -4.61 8.08
CA ILE A 17 -9.77 -4.13 7.82
C ILE A 17 -10.67 -4.58 8.96
N ASP A 18 -10.95 -3.65 9.86
CA ASP A 18 -11.86 -3.88 10.99
C ASP A 18 -13.29 -3.55 10.58
N CYS A 19 -14.07 -4.59 10.27
CA CYS A 19 -15.48 -4.45 9.94
C CYS A 19 -16.35 -4.53 11.20
N LEU A 20 -16.74 -3.38 11.74
CA LEU A 20 -17.68 -3.33 12.86
C LEU A 20 -19.09 -3.76 12.39
N ASN A 21 -19.75 -4.63 13.15
CA ASN A 21 -21.18 -4.96 13.08
C ASN A 21 -21.69 -5.81 11.89
N LYS A 22 -20.83 -6.40 11.04
CA LYS A 22 -21.23 -7.33 9.95
C LYS A 22 -20.66 -8.74 10.15
N SER A 23 -21.33 -9.77 9.61
CA SER A 23 -20.77 -11.12 9.66
C SER A 23 -19.49 -11.24 8.82
N LYS A 24 -18.56 -12.11 9.24
CA LYS A 24 -17.29 -12.34 8.52
C LYS A 24 -17.49 -12.68 7.05
N LYS A 25 -18.54 -13.44 6.72
CA LYS A 25 -18.85 -13.85 5.34
C LYS A 25 -19.27 -12.65 4.48
N GLU A 26 -20.19 -11.83 4.97
CA GLU A 26 -20.64 -10.63 4.26
C GLU A 26 -19.51 -9.64 4.04
N ASN A 27 -18.59 -9.51 5.01
CA ASN A 27 -17.42 -8.64 4.86
C ASN A 27 -16.47 -9.14 3.77
N LEU A 28 -16.18 -10.44 3.75
CA LEU A 28 -15.31 -11.03 2.73
C LEU A 28 -15.91 -10.91 1.32
N ASP A 29 -17.23 -11.03 1.19
CA ASP A 29 -17.90 -10.85 -0.10
C ASP A 29 -17.92 -9.37 -0.52
N ASN A 30 -18.14 -8.44 0.43
CA ASN A 30 -18.15 -6.99 0.16
C ASN A 30 -16.77 -6.41 -0.15
N PHE A 31 -15.70 -6.98 0.40
CA PHE A 31 -14.33 -6.47 0.27
C PHE A 31 -13.42 -7.44 -0.49
N LYS A 32 -14.00 -8.30 -1.31
CA LYS A 32 -13.25 -9.24 -2.14
C LYS A 32 -12.33 -8.48 -3.10
N GLY A 33 -11.02 -8.72 -3.03
CA GLY A 33 -10.03 -8.08 -3.90
C GLY A 33 -9.69 -6.64 -3.49
N ILE A 34 -10.12 -6.20 -2.30
CA ILE A 34 -9.77 -4.87 -1.79
C ILE A 34 -8.26 -4.69 -1.64
N GLU A 35 -7.55 -5.77 -1.34
CA GLU A 35 -6.10 -5.82 -1.14
C GLU A 35 -5.32 -5.38 -2.39
N GLU A 36 -5.85 -5.64 -3.59
CA GLU A 36 -5.27 -5.23 -4.87
C GLU A 36 -5.64 -3.78 -5.24
N LYS A 37 -6.57 -3.17 -4.50
CA LYS A 37 -7.03 -1.78 -4.72
C LYS A 37 -6.37 -0.78 -3.79
N VAL A 38 -5.48 -1.25 -2.92
CA VAL A 38 -4.66 -0.42 -2.05
C VAL A 38 -3.57 0.23 -2.89
N TRP A 39 -3.34 1.53 -2.67
CA TRP A 39 -2.31 2.28 -3.38
C TRP A 39 -1.56 3.24 -2.46
N VAL A 40 -0.35 3.62 -2.92
CA VAL A 40 0.44 4.74 -2.38
C VAL A 40 0.77 5.74 -3.49
N GLN A 41 0.94 7.00 -3.12
CA GLN A 41 1.28 8.08 -4.06
C GLN A 41 2.33 9.02 -3.45
N VAL A 42 3.41 9.25 -4.19
CA VAL A 42 4.49 10.16 -3.81
C VAL A 42 4.34 11.47 -4.58
N GLY A 43 4.07 12.57 -3.87
CA GLY A 43 3.83 13.87 -4.50
C GLY A 43 2.73 13.79 -5.57
N GLU A 44 3.08 14.20 -6.78
CA GLU A 44 2.21 14.15 -7.96
C GLU A 44 2.49 12.96 -8.89
N ASN A 45 3.37 12.02 -8.50
CA ASN A 45 3.62 10.82 -9.28
C ASN A 45 2.37 9.95 -9.42
N ASP A 46 2.40 9.02 -10.37
CA ASP A 46 1.36 8.00 -10.52
C ASP A 46 1.23 7.14 -9.26
N ARG A 47 0.01 6.68 -9.00
CA ARG A 47 -0.27 5.76 -7.90
C ARG A 47 0.41 4.42 -8.13
N VAL A 48 1.05 3.90 -7.09
CA VAL A 48 1.61 2.55 -7.05
C VAL A 48 0.64 1.66 -6.29
N TYR A 49 0.07 0.67 -6.96
CA TYR A 49 -0.84 -0.29 -6.35
C TYR A 49 -0.07 -1.42 -5.66
N ALA A 50 -0.70 -1.98 -4.63
CA ALA A 50 -0.12 -3.03 -3.82
C ALA A 50 0.07 -4.35 -4.58
N ILE A 51 1.15 -5.04 -4.26
CA ILE A 51 1.39 -6.45 -4.59
C ILE A 51 1.15 -7.25 -3.31
N VAL A 52 0.26 -8.25 -3.38
CA VAL A 52 -0.09 -9.08 -2.23
C VAL A 52 1.02 -10.10 -1.98
N GLN A 53 1.53 -10.17 -0.73
CA GLN A 53 2.51 -11.18 -0.32
C GLN A 53 1.81 -12.48 0.07
N GLU A 54 1.45 -13.32 -0.90
CA GLU A 54 0.68 -14.56 -0.68
C GLU A 54 1.28 -15.47 0.40
N GLU A 55 2.61 -15.53 0.50
CA GLU A 55 3.34 -16.35 1.47
C GLU A 55 3.21 -15.84 2.92
N LYS A 56 3.09 -14.53 3.13
CA LYS A 56 2.84 -13.92 4.44
C LYS A 56 1.35 -13.96 4.80
N ASN A 57 0.46 -14.05 3.81
CA ASN A 57 -0.99 -14.12 3.98
C ASN A 57 -1.46 -15.59 4.08
N LYS A 58 -1.36 -16.18 5.28
CA LYS A 58 -1.74 -17.58 5.54
C LYS A 58 -3.26 -17.82 5.37
N GLY A 59 -3.65 -18.28 4.17
CA GLY A 59 -4.99 -18.78 3.85
C GLY A 59 -5.92 -17.73 3.22
N LYS A 60 -6.64 -18.13 2.16
CA LYS A 60 -7.70 -17.31 1.54
C LYS A 60 -8.79 -17.03 2.59
N ARG A 61 -8.97 -15.75 2.99
CA ARG A 61 -9.99 -15.17 3.90
C ARG A 61 -9.49 -14.59 5.24
N SER A 62 -8.39 -13.85 5.23
CA SER A 62 -8.09 -12.85 6.26
C SER A 62 -8.57 -11.46 5.82
N LEU A 63 -8.83 -10.59 6.79
CA LEU A 63 -8.97 -9.12 6.59
C LEU A 63 -7.68 -8.38 6.97
N ASP A 64 -6.62 -9.16 7.17
CA ASP A 64 -5.25 -8.72 7.44
C ASP A 64 -4.43 -9.07 6.21
N PHE A 65 -3.83 -8.07 5.57
CA PHE A 65 -3.06 -8.22 4.34
C PHE A 65 -1.65 -7.66 4.50
N PHE A 66 -0.66 -8.45 4.12
CA PHE A 66 0.72 -8.00 3.92
C PHE A 66 0.94 -7.62 2.45
N LEU A 67 1.38 -6.40 2.22
CA LEU A 67 1.45 -5.75 0.91
C LEU A 67 2.85 -5.20 0.65
N LEU A 68 3.25 -5.21 -0.63
CA LEU A 68 4.48 -4.61 -1.15
C LEU A 68 4.13 -3.52 -2.16
N PHE A 69 4.86 -2.42 -2.14
CA PHE A 69 4.78 -1.38 -3.17
C PHE A 69 6.15 -1.14 -3.78
N ASN A 70 6.24 -1.33 -5.09
CA ASN A 70 7.46 -1.10 -5.86
C ASN A 70 7.55 0.36 -6.27
N LEU A 71 8.09 1.20 -5.38
CA LEU A 71 8.39 2.59 -5.71
C LEU A 71 9.58 2.67 -6.67
N THR A 72 9.50 3.56 -7.65
CA THR A 72 10.60 3.81 -8.57
C THR A 72 11.72 4.59 -7.90
N SER A 73 12.93 4.55 -8.45
CA SER A 73 14.04 5.36 -7.93
C SER A 73 13.76 6.87 -7.97
N LEU A 74 12.90 7.33 -8.89
CA LEU A 74 12.46 8.73 -8.93
C LEU A 74 11.61 9.07 -7.70
N MET A 75 10.62 8.22 -7.38
CA MET A 75 9.77 8.39 -6.21
C MET A 75 10.57 8.40 -4.90
N PHE A 76 11.60 7.56 -4.77
CA PHE A 76 12.49 7.61 -3.60
C PHE A 76 13.24 8.94 -3.48
N LYS A 77 13.78 9.46 -4.59
CA LYS A 77 14.44 10.77 -4.61
C LYS A 77 13.47 11.89 -4.26
N ASP A 78 12.23 11.81 -4.71
CA ASP A 78 11.19 12.78 -4.38
C ASP A 78 10.88 12.76 -2.88
N LEU A 79 10.73 11.57 -2.27
CA LEU A 79 10.54 11.42 -0.82
C LEU A 79 11.73 12.00 -0.04
N GLN A 80 12.96 11.71 -0.46
CA GLN A 80 14.18 12.28 0.14
C GLN A 80 14.19 13.81 0.04
N SER A 81 13.69 14.36 -1.08
CA SER A 81 13.59 15.81 -1.33
C SER A 81 12.42 16.48 -0.60
N GLY A 82 11.60 15.71 0.12
CA GLY A 82 10.48 16.22 0.93
C GLY A 82 9.13 16.19 0.24
N ALA A 83 8.96 15.37 -0.80
CA ALA A 83 7.64 15.10 -1.34
C ALA A 83 6.74 14.40 -0.32
N ASN A 84 5.45 14.71 -0.40
CA ASN A 84 4.43 14.15 0.48
C ASN A 84 4.13 12.70 0.09
N LEU A 85 3.80 11.86 1.06
CA LEU A 85 3.32 10.50 0.83
C LEU A 85 1.83 10.41 1.17
N PHE A 86 1.05 9.80 0.30
CA PHE A 86 -0.34 9.48 0.53
C PHE A 86 -0.57 7.99 0.33
N ALA A 87 -1.60 7.46 0.99
CA ALA A 87 -2.11 6.12 0.71
C ALA A 87 -3.63 6.15 0.56
N GLY A 88 -4.18 5.08 0.02
CA GLY A 88 -5.62 4.94 -0.07
C GLY A 88 -6.05 3.59 -0.59
N ILE A 89 -7.36 3.46 -0.75
CA ILE A 89 -8.02 2.28 -1.28
C ILE A 89 -8.99 2.78 -2.34
N GLU A 90 -8.94 2.19 -3.54
CA GLU A 90 -9.84 2.50 -4.64
C GLU A 90 -10.71 1.27 -4.96
N HIS A 91 -11.60 0.93 -4.04
CA HIS A 91 -12.51 -0.19 -4.17
C HIS A 91 -13.96 0.31 -4.30
N PRO A 92 -14.83 -0.31 -5.12
CA PRO A 92 -16.21 0.15 -5.32
C PRO A 92 -17.01 0.32 -4.01
N ASN A 93 -16.77 -0.54 -3.03
CA ASN A 93 -17.41 -0.51 -1.72
C ASN A 93 -16.62 0.27 -0.65
N TYR A 94 -15.42 0.75 -0.99
CA TYR A 94 -14.54 1.46 -0.05
C TYR A 94 -13.50 2.29 -0.81
N ASN A 95 -13.81 3.57 -1.05
CA ASN A 95 -12.93 4.50 -1.74
C ASN A 95 -12.51 5.61 -0.78
N VAL A 96 -11.26 5.54 -0.33
CA VAL A 96 -10.71 6.47 0.66
C VAL A 96 -9.28 6.85 0.33
N ARG A 97 -8.89 8.03 0.80
CA ARG A 97 -7.53 8.55 0.74
C ARG A 97 -7.16 9.05 2.13
N THR A 98 -5.96 8.71 2.59
CA THR A 98 -5.43 9.24 3.85
C THR A 98 -5.14 10.75 3.71
N PRO A 99 -5.11 11.50 4.82
CA PRO A 99 -4.32 12.73 4.82
C PRO A 99 -2.85 12.43 4.48
N GLU A 100 -2.06 13.48 4.33
CA GLU A 100 -0.61 13.35 4.21
C GLU A 100 -0.06 12.46 5.33
N ILE A 101 0.69 11.43 4.94
CA ILE A 101 1.38 10.54 5.87
C ILE A 101 2.57 11.32 6.42
N PRO A 102 2.71 11.47 7.76
CA PRO A 102 3.85 12.16 8.35
C PRO A 102 5.17 11.54 7.94
N ARG A 103 6.18 12.39 7.67
CA ARG A 103 7.52 11.97 7.22
C ARG A 103 8.15 10.92 8.13
N SER A 104 7.96 11.04 9.44
CA SER A 104 8.45 10.10 10.45
C SER A 104 8.02 8.64 10.23
N ILE A 105 6.97 8.39 9.46
CA ILE A 105 6.48 7.03 9.14
C ILE A 105 7.29 6.40 8.00
N PHE A 106 7.85 7.21 7.09
CA PHE A 106 8.59 6.75 5.92
C PHE A 106 10.06 7.23 5.89
N GLU A 107 10.52 7.91 6.93
CA GLU A 107 11.89 8.41 7.06
C GLU A 107 12.94 7.31 6.96
N SER A 108 12.68 6.11 7.45
CA SER A 108 13.63 4.99 7.35
C SER A 108 13.81 4.43 5.94
N LEU A 109 13.01 4.91 4.97
CA LEU A 109 13.10 4.53 3.56
C LEU A 109 13.96 5.50 2.74
N ALA A 110 14.21 6.69 3.29
CA ALA A 110 14.89 7.81 2.66
C ALA A 110 16.40 7.77 2.94
#